data_AF-A0A8H3B2R8-F1
#
_entry.id   AF-A0A8H3B2R8-F1
#
_cell.length_a   1.000
_cell.length_b   1.000
_cell.length_c   1.000
_cell.angle_alpha   90.00
_cell.angle_beta   90.00
_cell.angle_gamma   90.00
#
_symmetry.space_group_name_H-M   'P 1'
#
loop_
_entity.id
_entity.type
_entity.pdbx_description
1 polymer ?
#
loop_
_entity_poly.entity_id
_entity_poly.type
_entity_poly.pdbx_seq_one_letter_code
_entity_poly.pdbx_strand_id
1 'polypeptide(L)'
;MTPKDTQGSYESKQVPSPDLSEAELVSLGSDRDDKPEVEQTVYIPKANTVHPEFAFEDANIEVQTISQNFWVHEFQLSKLAKIGELIQGARKTGVSDSGNRVKIICDGDSVDFCNTFRAMYSPAILGVPEFEVDILVSASRIASVYDYADLRNFAIGELEKCSLPAINQIKLSDEFFLPHWEKPAFVDLCYRSEPITSSEAQTLGIERFTEIARIREAQQRHHFIEMFNKSVEPYPLLTQMEGPDKASALRRDAEFSSRHATLPECDCRIHKDESGARFMARCQIHKLAPTILKESRTLFEQRNELLNRLASLNKAIAAENREVVDEMQIASVESELNRASWIRRASSKCAVL
;
A
#
# COMPACT_ATOMS: atom_id res chain seq x y z
N MET A 1 24.36 -40.96 56.75
CA MET A 1 23.40 -39.97 57.29
C MET A 1 23.73 -38.64 56.64
N THR A 2 22.90 -38.22 55.68
CA THR A 2 23.12 -37.07 54.80
C THR A 2 21.89 -36.15 54.81
N PRO A 3 22.07 -34.84 54.95
CA PRO A 3 21.13 -33.83 54.45
C PRO A 3 21.83 -32.96 53.39
N LYS A 4 21.43 -33.01 52.11
CA LYS A 4 20.28 -32.39 51.42
C LYS A 4 20.44 -30.89 51.16
N ASP A 5 20.67 -30.62 49.88
CA ASP A 5 20.83 -29.35 49.18
C ASP A 5 19.52 -28.58 48.99
N THR A 6 19.65 -27.26 48.95
CA THR A 6 18.58 -26.29 48.67
C THR A 6 18.84 -25.64 47.31
N GLN A 7 17.96 -25.88 46.33
CA GLN A 7 17.85 -25.09 45.10
C GLN A 7 16.48 -24.42 45.06
N GLY A 8 16.47 -23.09 44.89
CA GLY A 8 15.27 -22.30 44.64
C GLY A 8 14.91 -22.28 43.16
N SER A 9 13.63 -22.50 42.85
CA SER A 9 13.03 -22.38 41.53
C SER A 9 11.80 -21.48 41.64
N TYR A 10 11.65 -20.58 40.68
CA TYR A 10 10.58 -19.62 40.51
C TYR A 10 9.38 -20.28 39.82
N GLU A 11 8.19 -20.22 40.41
CA GLU A 11 6.95 -20.79 39.86
C GLU A 11 6.21 -19.81 38.95
N SER A 12 5.96 -20.23 37.71
CA SER A 12 5.00 -19.65 36.77
C SER A 12 3.59 -20.19 37.05
N LYS A 13 2.60 -19.30 37.14
CA LYS A 13 1.17 -19.66 37.23
C LYS A 13 0.60 -19.91 35.82
N GLN A 14 0.13 -21.12 35.58
CA GLN A 14 -0.74 -21.48 34.46
C GLN A 14 -2.23 -21.33 34.85
N VAL A 15 -3.04 -20.83 33.92
CA VAL A 15 -4.50 -20.75 33.99
C VAL A 15 -5.10 -21.88 33.13
N PRO A 16 -6.09 -22.65 33.60
CA PRO A 16 -6.72 -23.71 32.80
C PRO A 16 -7.99 -23.26 32.07
N SER A 17 -8.21 -23.85 30.89
CA SER A 17 -9.41 -23.76 30.05
C SER A 17 -10.66 -24.38 30.69
N PRO A 18 -11.89 -23.97 30.31
CA PRO A 18 -13.10 -24.71 30.62
C PRO A 18 -13.62 -25.54 29.43
N ASP A 19 -14.03 -26.76 29.76
CA ASP A 19 -14.62 -27.80 28.91
C ASP A 19 -16.16 -27.73 28.95
N LEU A 20 -16.78 -28.39 27.97
CA LEU A 20 -18.18 -28.40 27.59
C LEU A 20 -19.09 -29.25 28.50
N SER A 21 -20.39 -29.01 28.33
CA SER A 21 -21.57 -29.84 28.67
C SER A 21 -22.29 -29.57 29.99
N GLU A 22 -23.49 -28.99 29.88
CA GLU A 22 -24.71 -29.56 30.46
C GLU A 22 -25.94 -29.02 29.72
N ALA A 23 -26.77 -29.96 29.25
CA ALA A 23 -28.03 -29.72 28.57
C ALA A 23 -29.15 -30.25 29.49
N GLU A 24 -30.18 -29.46 29.72
CA GLU A 24 -31.46 -29.94 30.25
C GLU A 24 -32.59 -29.63 29.26
N LEU A 25 -33.26 -30.71 28.85
CA LEU A 25 -34.48 -30.76 28.05
C LEU A 25 -35.70 -30.51 28.94
N VAL A 26 -36.66 -29.69 28.49
CA VAL A 26 -38.08 -29.93 28.83
C VAL A 26 -39.02 -29.54 27.67
N SER A 27 -39.64 -30.59 27.11
CA SER A 27 -40.96 -30.78 26.50
C SER A 27 -41.59 -29.84 25.45
N LEU A 28 -41.92 -30.52 24.34
CA LEU A 28 -42.90 -30.18 23.31
C LEU A 28 -44.35 -30.17 23.84
N GLY A 29 -45.11 -29.15 23.46
CA GLY A 29 -46.57 -29.08 23.55
C GLY A 29 -47.11 -28.27 22.38
N SER A 30 -48.11 -28.83 21.69
CA SER A 30 -48.68 -28.40 20.40
C SER A 30 -49.64 -27.20 20.50
N ASP A 31 -49.78 -26.53 19.37
CA ASP A 31 -50.90 -25.71 18.88
C ASP A 31 -51.22 -24.36 19.54
N ARG A 32 -51.00 -23.28 18.78
CA ARG A 32 -52.07 -22.46 18.21
C ARG A 32 -51.53 -21.43 17.21
N ASP A 33 -52.15 -21.41 16.05
CA ASP A 33 -52.09 -20.36 15.04
C ASP A 33 -52.30 -18.97 15.66
N ASP A 34 -51.31 -18.10 15.55
CA ASP A 34 -51.52 -16.65 15.52
C ASP A 34 -50.53 -16.04 14.53
N LYS A 35 -51.06 -15.81 13.32
CA LYS A 35 -50.45 -15.07 12.22
C LYS A 35 -50.25 -13.62 12.67
N PRO A 36 -49.01 -13.08 12.73
CA PRO A 36 -48.87 -11.65 12.90
C PRO A 36 -49.29 -10.99 11.59
N GLU A 37 -50.41 -10.29 11.66
CA GLU A 37 -50.90 -9.38 10.65
C GLU A 37 -49.78 -8.38 10.35
N VAL A 38 -49.31 -8.39 9.11
CA VAL A 38 -48.34 -7.44 8.60
C VAL A 38 -49.04 -6.09 8.60
N GLU A 39 -48.82 -5.28 9.65
CA GLU A 39 -49.05 -3.85 9.59
C GLU A 39 -48.11 -3.30 8.51
N GLN A 40 -48.64 -3.21 7.29
CA GLN A 40 -48.14 -2.31 6.28
C GLN A 40 -48.24 -0.90 6.86
N THR A 41 -47.17 -0.49 7.53
CA THR A 41 -46.90 0.90 7.81
C THR A 41 -46.87 1.61 6.47
N VAL A 42 -48.00 2.25 6.15
CA VAL A 42 -48.09 3.20 5.05
C VAL A 42 -47.02 4.24 5.32
N TYR A 43 -45.93 4.17 4.56
CA TYR A 43 -44.88 5.17 4.58
C TYR A 43 -45.47 6.44 3.98
N ILE A 44 -46.11 7.25 4.81
CA ILE A 44 -46.51 8.61 4.44
C ILE A 44 -45.18 9.37 4.31
N PRO A 45 -44.74 9.77 3.10
CA PRO A 45 -43.50 10.50 2.97
C PRO A 45 -43.64 11.78 3.80
N LYS A 46 -42.71 12.01 4.73
CA LYS A 46 -42.51 13.35 5.29
C LYS A 46 -42.45 14.31 4.10
N ALA A 47 -43.15 15.43 4.18
CA ALA A 47 -43.04 16.47 3.17
C ALA A 47 -41.56 16.82 2.99
N ASN A 48 -41.01 16.53 1.82
CA ASN A 48 -39.61 16.79 1.51
C ASN A 48 -39.36 18.29 1.66
N THR A 49 -38.30 18.62 2.41
CA THR A 49 -37.91 20.02 2.61
C THR A 49 -37.23 20.55 1.34
N VAL A 50 -37.51 21.80 0.99
CA VAL A 50 -36.87 22.46 -0.16
C VAL A 50 -35.43 22.80 0.23
N HIS A 51 -34.47 22.45 -0.63
CA HIS A 51 -33.06 22.74 -0.37
C HIS A 51 -32.80 24.25 -0.45
N PRO A 52 -32.19 24.87 0.58
CA PRO A 52 -32.10 26.33 0.68
C PRO A 52 -31.26 26.99 -0.43
N GLU A 53 -30.25 26.29 -0.94
CA GLU A 53 -29.37 26.79 -2.02
C GLU A 53 -30.08 26.84 -3.39
N PHE A 54 -31.12 26.04 -3.58
CA PHE A 54 -31.85 25.88 -4.83
C PHE A 54 -33.34 26.04 -4.57
N ALA A 55 -33.69 27.18 -3.97
CA ALA A 55 -35.05 27.60 -3.65
C ALA A 55 -35.39 28.90 -4.41
N PHE A 56 -35.12 28.95 -5.72
CA PHE A 56 -35.32 30.17 -6.51
C PHE A 56 -36.81 30.55 -6.58
N GLU A 57 -37.14 31.80 -6.28
CA GLU A 57 -38.53 32.28 -6.28
C GLU A 57 -39.12 32.26 -7.69
N ASP A 58 -38.32 32.60 -8.70
CA ASP A 58 -38.65 32.62 -10.13
C ASP A 58 -38.53 31.26 -10.82
N ALA A 59 -38.15 30.20 -10.09
CA ALA A 59 -38.13 28.84 -10.62
C ALA A 59 -39.50 28.42 -11.16
N ASN A 60 -39.50 27.80 -12.34
CA ASN A 60 -40.69 27.26 -12.98
C ASN A 60 -40.82 25.73 -12.87
N ILE A 61 -39.80 25.05 -12.33
CA ILE A 61 -39.79 23.59 -12.12
C ILE A 61 -39.51 23.26 -10.65
N GLU A 62 -40.23 22.29 -10.12
CA GLU A 62 -39.93 21.64 -8.84
C GLU A 62 -39.42 20.22 -9.10
N VAL A 63 -38.14 19.97 -8.79
CA VAL A 63 -37.54 18.64 -8.84
C VAL A 63 -37.70 17.99 -7.47
N GLN A 64 -38.47 16.91 -7.40
CA GLN A 64 -38.60 16.10 -6.20
C GLN A 64 -37.68 14.89 -6.29
N THR A 65 -36.73 14.80 -5.35
CA THR A 65 -35.92 13.58 -5.13
C THR A 65 -36.48 12.80 -3.95
N ILE A 66 -35.77 11.76 -3.50
CA ILE A 66 -36.20 10.92 -2.36
C ILE A 66 -36.28 11.75 -1.07
N SER A 67 -35.33 12.66 -0.81
CA SER A 67 -35.21 13.33 0.48
C SER A 67 -35.44 14.85 0.45
N GLN A 68 -35.30 15.51 -0.70
CA GLN A 68 -35.40 16.96 -0.81
C GLN A 68 -36.10 17.40 -2.09
N ASN A 69 -36.56 18.65 -2.10
CA ASN A 69 -37.10 19.30 -3.30
C ASN A 69 -36.20 20.45 -3.71
N PHE A 70 -36.12 20.70 -5.01
CA PHE A 70 -35.32 21.78 -5.59
C PHE A 70 -36.20 22.62 -6.50
N TRP A 71 -36.18 23.94 -6.31
CA TRP A 71 -36.85 24.90 -7.18
C TRP A 71 -35.81 25.51 -8.12
N VAL A 72 -35.91 25.12 -9.39
CA VAL A 72 -34.91 25.42 -10.41
C VAL A 72 -35.56 25.80 -11.74
N HIS A 73 -34.73 26.28 -12.68
CA HIS A 73 -35.15 26.79 -13.97
C HIS A 73 -35.14 25.71 -15.04
N GLU A 74 -36.20 25.64 -15.82
CA GLU A 74 -36.33 24.74 -16.97
C GLU A 74 -35.21 24.93 -17.99
N PHE A 75 -34.77 26.17 -18.23
CA PHE A 75 -33.66 26.43 -19.15
C PHE A 75 -32.40 25.62 -18.79
N GLN A 76 -32.08 25.47 -17.50
CA GLN A 76 -30.94 24.66 -17.08
C GLN A 76 -31.25 23.17 -17.19
N LEU A 77 -32.43 22.75 -16.73
CA LEU A 77 -32.83 21.34 -16.75
C LEU A 77 -33.05 20.77 -18.15
N SER A 78 -33.42 21.59 -19.12
CA SER A 78 -33.64 21.18 -20.52
C SER A 78 -32.39 20.63 -21.20
N LYS A 79 -31.20 20.90 -20.64
CA LYS A 79 -29.92 20.34 -21.08
C LYS A 79 -29.80 18.84 -20.75
N LEU A 80 -30.55 18.37 -19.75
CA LEU A 80 -30.67 16.96 -19.38
C LEU A 80 -31.86 16.38 -20.15
N ALA A 81 -31.59 15.64 -21.23
CA ALA A 81 -32.61 15.26 -22.21
C ALA A 81 -33.78 14.50 -21.56
N LYS A 82 -33.49 13.54 -20.67
CA LYS A 82 -34.52 12.78 -19.96
C LYS A 82 -35.35 13.65 -19.01
N ILE A 83 -34.74 14.65 -18.37
CA ILE A 83 -35.51 15.60 -17.54
C ILE A 83 -36.44 16.44 -18.42
N GLY A 84 -35.99 16.85 -19.61
CA GLY A 84 -36.84 17.53 -20.59
C GLY A 84 -38.09 16.72 -20.94
N GLU A 85 -37.95 15.39 -21.11
CA GLU A 85 -39.09 14.49 -21.34
C GLU A 85 -40.03 14.40 -20.13
N LEU A 86 -39.48 14.32 -18.91
CA LEU A 86 -40.28 14.32 -17.67
C LEU A 86 -41.09 15.61 -17.53
N ILE A 87 -40.49 16.77 -17.82
CA ILE A 87 -41.18 18.07 -17.78
C ILE A 87 -42.33 18.10 -18.80
N GLN A 88 -42.09 17.64 -20.03
CA GLN A 88 -43.13 17.57 -21.06
C GLN A 88 -44.26 16.61 -20.68
N GLY A 89 -43.93 15.47 -20.04
CA GLY A 89 -44.90 14.52 -19.51
C GLY A 89 -45.78 15.13 -18.44
N ALA A 90 -45.17 15.79 -17.45
CA ALA A 90 -45.87 16.43 -16.33
C ALA A 90 -46.81 17.57 -16.79
N ARG A 91 -46.45 18.30 -17.85
CA ARG A 91 -47.31 19.32 -18.46
C ARG A 91 -48.56 18.74 -19.10
N LYS A 92 -48.42 17.60 -19.79
CA LYS A 92 -49.55 16.93 -20.48
C LYS A 92 -50.55 16.32 -19.50
N THR A 93 -50.09 15.88 -18.33
CA THR A 93 -50.94 15.29 -17.29
C THR A 93 -51.65 16.33 -16.42
N GLY A 94 -51.35 17.62 -16.58
CA GLY A 94 -52.00 18.71 -15.85
C GLY A 94 -51.68 18.73 -14.34
N VAL A 95 -50.64 18.02 -13.91
CA VAL A 95 -50.19 17.97 -12.51
C VAL A 95 -49.33 19.22 -12.24
N SER A 96 -49.97 20.37 -12.17
CA SER A 96 -49.40 21.57 -11.56
C SER A 96 -50.03 21.73 -10.18
N ASP A 97 -49.24 21.55 -9.14
CA ASP A 97 -49.69 21.89 -7.79
C ASP A 97 -49.85 23.42 -7.68
N SER A 98 -50.61 23.83 -6.67
CA SER A 98 -51.04 25.15 -6.22
C SER A 98 -50.08 26.35 -6.31
N GLY A 99 -48.83 26.16 -6.75
CA GLY A 99 -47.82 27.20 -6.95
C GLY A 99 -47.21 27.23 -8.35
N ASN A 100 -47.99 27.21 -9.44
CA ASN A 100 -47.60 27.51 -10.84
C ASN A 100 -46.31 26.84 -11.41
N ARG A 101 -45.72 25.88 -10.69
CA ARG A 101 -44.48 25.15 -11.04
C ARG A 101 -44.83 23.76 -11.53
N VAL A 102 -44.13 23.30 -12.55
CA VAL A 102 -44.24 21.92 -13.02
C VAL A 102 -43.43 21.03 -12.09
N LYS A 103 -44.09 20.07 -11.46
CA LYS A 103 -43.44 19.12 -10.56
C LYS A 103 -43.00 17.89 -11.32
N ILE A 104 -41.73 17.52 -11.16
CA ILE A 104 -41.16 16.28 -11.69
C ILE A 104 -40.54 15.46 -10.56
N ILE A 105 -40.64 14.14 -10.67
CA ILE A 105 -40.03 13.20 -9.72
C ILE A 105 -38.80 12.62 -10.40
N CYS A 106 -37.68 12.62 -9.69
CA CYS A 106 -36.40 12.15 -10.19
C CYS A 106 -35.82 11.11 -9.22
N ASP A 107 -35.47 9.96 -9.78
CA ASP A 107 -34.78 8.91 -9.04
C ASP A 107 -33.29 9.29 -8.95
N GLY A 108 -32.82 9.59 -7.74
CA GLY A 108 -31.42 9.98 -7.48
C GLY A 108 -31.25 10.60 -6.09
N ASP A 109 -29.99 10.65 -5.63
CA ASP A 109 -29.65 11.27 -4.35
C ASP A 109 -29.77 12.80 -4.45
N SER A 110 -30.39 13.41 -3.44
CA SER A 110 -30.46 14.87 -3.31
C SER A 110 -29.09 15.53 -3.30
N VAL A 111 -28.08 14.88 -2.73
CA VAL A 111 -26.69 15.38 -2.72
C VAL A 111 -26.16 15.44 -4.14
N ASP A 112 -26.39 14.40 -4.95
CA ASP A 112 -25.93 14.37 -6.34
C ASP A 112 -26.60 15.47 -7.18
N PHE A 113 -27.91 15.67 -7.00
CA PHE A 113 -28.63 16.78 -7.63
C PHE A 113 -28.11 18.15 -7.20
N CYS A 114 -27.95 18.37 -5.89
CA CYS A 114 -27.43 19.63 -5.33
C CYS A 114 -26.06 19.98 -5.91
N ASN A 115 -25.12 19.03 -5.85
CA ASN A 115 -23.78 19.18 -6.40
C ASN A 115 -23.79 19.41 -7.92
N THR A 116 -24.63 18.68 -8.65
CA THR A 116 -24.76 18.89 -10.10
C THR A 116 -25.27 20.29 -10.43
N PHE A 117 -26.25 20.80 -9.67
CA PHE A 117 -26.74 22.16 -9.86
C PHE A 117 -25.67 23.20 -9.55
N ARG A 118 -24.80 22.99 -8.56
CA ARG A 118 -23.64 23.88 -8.34
C ARG A 118 -22.76 23.98 -9.58
N ALA A 119 -22.49 22.85 -10.25
CA ALA A 119 -21.74 22.84 -11.50
C ALA A 119 -22.50 23.56 -12.64
N MET A 120 -23.80 23.28 -12.81
CA MET A 120 -24.61 23.82 -13.91
C MET A 120 -24.93 25.32 -13.80
N TYR A 121 -25.12 25.81 -12.58
CA TYR A 121 -25.42 27.22 -12.29
C TYR A 121 -24.15 28.07 -12.14
N SER A 122 -22.98 27.46 -12.29
CA SER A 122 -21.71 28.16 -12.18
C SER A 122 -21.51 29.17 -13.33
N PRO A 123 -21.12 30.43 -13.04
CA PRO A 123 -20.94 31.45 -14.07
C PRO A 123 -19.69 31.19 -14.92
N ALA A 124 -19.85 30.91 -16.21
CA ALA A 124 -18.73 30.70 -17.14
C ALA A 124 -17.88 31.97 -17.40
N ILE A 125 -18.40 33.16 -17.08
CA ILE A 125 -17.80 34.46 -17.40
C ILE A 125 -16.55 34.75 -16.55
N LEU A 126 -16.43 34.15 -15.37
CA LEU A 126 -15.28 34.30 -14.47
C LEU A 126 -14.19 33.25 -14.73
N GLY A 127 -14.31 32.47 -15.81
CA GLY A 127 -13.55 31.24 -16.02
C GLY A 127 -14.30 30.03 -15.45
N VAL A 128 -13.87 28.83 -15.83
CA VAL A 128 -14.38 27.59 -15.24
C VAL A 128 -13.85 27.50 -13.81
N PRO A 129 -14.70 27.52 -12.78
CA PRO A 129 -14.21 27.37 -11.42
C PRO A 129 -13.69 25.95 -11.20
N GLU A 130 -12.69 25.82 -10.34
CA GLU A 130 -12.25 24.51 -9.86
C GLU A 130 -13.35 23.92 -8.98
N PHE A 131 -13.86 22.76 -9.40
CA PHE A 131 -14.87 22.04 -8.66
C PHE A 131 -14.24 20.98 -7.77
N GLU A 132 -14.81 20.77 -6.59
CA GLU A 132 -14.44 19.66 -5.72
C GLU A 132 -14.75 18.32 -6.39
N VAL A 133 -13.97 17.28 -6.03
CA VAL A 133 -14.11 15.93 -6.59
C VAL A 133 -15.55 15.41 -6.42
N ASP A 134 -16.16 15.62 -5.25
CA ASP A 134 -17.52 15.17 -4.97
C ASP A 134 -18.55 15.84 -5.91
N ILE A 135 -18.34 17.11 -6.27
CA ILE A 135 -19.19 17.82 -7.22
C ILE A 135 -19.07 17.20 -8.62
N LEU A 136 -17.85 16.91 -9.05
CA LEU A 136 -17.60 16.33 -10.37
C LEU A 136 -18.11 14.88 -10.47
N VAL A 137 -18.00 14.10 -9.40
CA VAL A 137 -18.57 12.74 -9.33
C VAL A 137 -20.10 12.79 -9.40
N SER A 138 -20.75 13.63 -8.58
CA SER A 138 -22.19 13.85 -8.62
C SER A 138 -22.68 14.32 -10.00
N ALA A 139 -21.99 15.29 -10.60
CA ALA A 139 -22.29 15.78 -11.94
C ALA A 139 -22.18 14.66 -12.99
N SER A 140 -21.14 13.82 -12.90
CA SER A 140 -20.96 12.67 -13.79
C SER A 140 -22.09 11.65 -13.65
N ARG A 141 -22.59 11.40 -12.42
CA ARG A 141 -23.76 10.52 -12.17
C ARG A 141 -25.02 11.06 -12.80
N ILE A 142 -25.41 12.28 -12.46
CA ILE A 142 -26.64 12.90 -12.96
C ILE A 142 -26.58 13.03 -14.49
N ALA A 143 -25.44 13.45 -15.04
CA ALA A 143 -25.27 13.56 -16.48
C ALA A 143 -25.35 12.21 -17.21
N SER A 144 -24.86 11.12 -16.61
CA SER A 144 -24.96 9.77 -17.16
C SER A 144 -26.38 9.21 -17.08
N VAL A 145 -27.10 9.48 -15.98
CA VAL A 145 -28.47 8.99 -15.79
C VAL A 145 -29.46 9.74 -16.69
N TYR A 146 -29.33 11.06 -16.79
CA TYR A 146 -30.30 11.93 -17.44
C TYR A 146 -29.88 12.44 -18.83
N ASP A 147 -28.87 11.81 -19.43
CA ASP A 147 -28.37 12.04 -20.79
C ASP A 147 -27.96 13.49 -21.06
N TYR A 148 -26.88 13.93 -20.41
CA TYR A 148 -26.21 15.20 -20.71
C TYR A 148 -24.72 14.98 -20.99
N ALA A 149 -24.41 14.60 -22.24
CA ALA A 149 -23.07 14.21 -22.66
C ALA A 149 -21.99 15.29 -22.42
N ASP A 150 -22.28 16.56 -22.70
CA ASP A 150 -21.30 17.64 -22.52
C ASP A 150 -20.89 17.81 -21.05
N LEU A 151 -21.84 17.76 -20.12
CA LEU A 151 -21.55 17.85 -18.69
C LEU A 151 -20.81 16.61 -18.20
N ARG A 152 -21.16 15.42 -18.69
CA ARG A 152 -20.46 14.18 -18.37
C ARG A 152 -19.00 14.25 -18.82
N ASN A 153 -18.77 14.65 -20.07
CA ASN A 153 -17.43 14.76 -20.65
C ASN A 153 -16.59 15.85 -19.97
N PHE A 154 -17.21 16.98 -19.64
CA PHE A 154 -16.60 18.02 -18.82
C PHE A 154 -16.17 17.48 -17.45
N ALA A 155 -17.10 16.87 -16.70
CA ALA A 155 -16.84 16.44 -15.33
C ALA A 155 -15.78 15.32 -15.27
N ILE A 156 -15.84 14.35 -16.19
CA ILE A 156 -14.81 13.31 -16.31
C ILE A 156 -13.46 13.92 -16.68
N GLY A 157 -13.42 14.85 -17.63
CA GLY A 157 -12.18 15.53 -18.04
C GLY A 157 -11.54 16.34 -16.91
N GLU A 158 -12.33 16.95 -16.02
CA GLU A 158 -11.79 17.58 -14.81
C GLU A 158 -11.31 16.56 -13.77
N LEU A 159 -12.04 15.45 -13.58
CA LEU A 159 -11.61 14.36 -12.69
C LEU A 159 -10.29 13.73 -13.13
N GLU A 160 -10.00 13.65 -14.43
CA GLU A 160 -8.72 13.14 -14.95
C GLU A 160 -7.53 14.02 -14.55
N LYS A 161 -7.76 15.30 -14.29
CA LYS A 161 -6.73 16.24 -13.83
C LYS A 161 -6.52 16.15 -12.32
N CYS A 162 -7.47 15.58 -11.59
CA CYS A 162 -7.37 15.41 -10.15
C CYS A 162 -6.42 14.24 -9.80
N SER A 163 -5.58 14.44 -8.79
CA SER A 163 -4.76 13.36 -8.21
C SER A 163 -5.62 12.49 -7.30
N LEU A 164 -6.34 11.53 -7.88
CA LEU A 164 -7.20 10.60 -7.15
C LEU A 164 -6.41 9.41 -6.59
N PRO A 165 -6.73 8.94 -5.37
CA PRO A 165 -6.20 7.66 -4.89
C PRO A 165 -6.59 6.53 -5.84
N ALA A 166 -5.67 5.59 -6.08
CA ALA A 166 -5.86 4.49 -7.02
C ALA A 166 -7.19 3.72 -6.80
N ILE A 167 -7.58 3.48 -5.56
CA ILE A 167 -8.85 2.79 -5.28
C ILE A 167 -10.07 3.60 -5.72
N ASN A 168 -10.04 4.93 -5.58
CA ASN A 168 -11.12 5.79 -6.02
C ASN A 168 -11.17 5.85 -7.55
N GLN A 169 -10.00 5.87 -8.20
CA GLN A 169 -9.91 5.79 -9.65
C GLN A 169 -10.53 4.48 -10.20
N ILE A 170 -10.31 3.35 -9.52
CA ILE A 170 -10.95 2.07 -9.88
C ILE A 170 -12.47 2.12 -9.68
N LYS A 171 -12.94 2.64 -8.55
CA LYS A 171 -14.39 2.81 -8.29
C LYS A 171 -15.06 3.62 -9.39
N LEU A 172 -14.51 4.78 -9.71
CA LEU A 172 -15.06 5.67 -10.73
C LEU A 172 -14.93 5.07 -12.13
N SER A 173 -13.87 4.29 -12.39
CA SER A 173 -13.75 3.52 -13.63
C SER A 173 -14.86 2.50 -13.79
N ASP A 174 -15.19 1.75 -12.73
CA ASP A 174 -16.30 0.80 -12.71
C ASP A 174 -17.65 1.49 -12.88
N GLU A 175 -17.84 2.60 -12.16
CA GLU A 175 -19.09 3.36 -12.16
C GLU A 175 -19.37 4.04 -13.50
N PHE A 176 -18.37 4.68 -14.10
CA PHE A 176 -18.54 5.45 -15.34
C PHE A 176 -18.02 4.73 -16.60
N PHE A 177 -17.66 3.46 -16.49
CA PHE A 177 -17.12 2.64 -17.58
C PHE A 177 -15.91 3.27 -18.26
N LEU A 178 -14.86 3.61 -17.48
CA LEU A 178 -13.63 4.27 -17.95
C LEU A 178 -12.44 3.29 -17.95
N PRO A 179 -12.34 2.34 -18.89
CA PRO A 179 -11.34 1.28 -18.84
C PRO A 179 -9.89 1.78 -18.88
N HIS A 180 -9.63 2.96 -19.45
CA HIS A 180 -8.28 3.54 -19.49
C HIS A 180 -7.78 4.00 -18.11
N TRP A 181 -8.66 4.17 -17.13
CA TRP A 181 -8.32 4.50 -15.74
C TRP A 181 -7.90 3.29 -14.91
N GLU A 182 -8.30 2.07 -15.30
CA GLU A 182 -8.08 0.87 -14.49
C GLU A 182 -6.60 0.52 -14.38
N LYS A 183 -5.91 0.38 -15.53
CA LYS A 183 -4.52 -0.05 -15.57
C LYS A 183 -3.58 0.87 -14.76
N PRO A 184 -3.56 2.20 -14.93
CA PRO A 184 -2.69 3.05 -14.13
C PRO A 184 -3.00 2.92 -12.62
N ALA A 185 -4.28 2.85 -12.24
CA ALA A 185 -4.65 2.64 -10.85
C ALA A 185 -4.17 1.29 -10.28
N PHE A 186 -4.23 0.21 -11.05
CA PHE A 186 -3.71 -1.09 -10.63
C PHE A 186 -2.19 -1.09 -10.50
N VAL A 187 -1.48 -0.41 -11.40
CA VAL A 187 -0.02 -0.19 -11.28
C VAL A 187 0.29 0.49 -9.95
N ASP A 188 -0.39 1.61 -9.66
CA ASP A 188 -0.19 2.37 -8.43
C ASP A 188 -0.45 1.51 -7.17
N LEU A 189 -1.51 0.70 -7.17
CA LEU A 189 -1.80 -0.23 -6.07
C LEU A 189 -0.71 -1.29 -5.87
N CYS A 190 -0.12 -1.80 -6.95
CA CYS A 190 0.96 -2.78 -6.88
C CYS A 190 2.25 -2.18 -6.33
N TYR A 191 2.57 -0.92 -6.64
CA TYR A 191 3.80 -0.25 -6.18
C TYR A 191 3.70 0.40 -4.80
N ARG A 192 2.49 0.66 -4.30
CA ARG A 192 2.26 1.31 -3.01
C ARG A 192 2.97 0.59 -1.84
N SER A 193 3.39 1.28 -0.79
CA SER A 193 3.92 0.62 0.42
C SER A 193 2.81 0.05 1.31
N GLU A 194 1.70 0.77 1.42
CA GLU A 194 0.60 0.45 2.31
C GLU A 194 -0.16 -0.81 1.86
N PRO A 195 -0.52 -1.71 2.79
CA PRO A 195 -1.32 -2.89 2.49
C PRO A 195 -2.70 -2.50 1.94
N ILE A 196 -3.33 -3.43 1.23
CA ILE A 196 -4.73 -3.28 0.81
C ILE A 196 -5.62 -3.46 2.04
N THR A 197 -6.41 -2.44 2.33
CA THR A 197 -7.35 -2.45 3.46
C THR A 197 -8.60 -3.27 3.14
N SER A 198 -9.36 -3.67 4.16
CA SER A 198 -10.59 -4.44 3.96
C SER A 198 -11.63 -3.71 3.10
N SER A 199 -11.72 -2.38 3.22
CA SER A 199 -12.65 -1.56 2.41
C SER A 199 -12.20 -1.47 0.95
N GLU A 200 -10.89 -1.41 0.70
CA GLU A 200 -10.32 -1.47 -0.65
C GLU A 200 -10.52 -2.87 -1.26
N ALA A 201 -10.33 -3.94 -0.49
CA ALA A 201 -10.57 -5.31 -0.95
C ALA A 201 -12.04 -5.54 -1.34
N GLN A 202 -12.98 -4.99 -0.57
CA GLN A 202 -14.41 -5.01 -0.93
C GLN A 202 -14.69 -4.29 -2.25
N THR A 203 -14.00 -3.18 -2.49
CA THR A 203 -14.13 -2.40 -3.72
C THR A 203 -13.60 -3.17 -4.93
N LEU A 204 -12.43 -3.79 -4.80
CA LEU A 204 -11.81 -4.59 -5.86
C LEU A 204 -12.64 -5.82 -6.21
N GLY A 205 -13.34 -6.38 -5.22
CA GLY A 205 -13.93 -7.71 -5.32
C GLY A 205 -12.86 -8.80 -5.27
N ILE A 206 -13.30 -10.04 -5.04
CA ILE A 206 -12.40 -11.15 -4.73
C ILE A 206 -11.39 -11.46 -5.85
N GLU A 207 -11.84 -11.47 -7.10
CA GLU A 207 -11.00 -11.83 -8.25
C GLU A 207 -9.86 -10.84 -8.45
N ARG A 208 -10.17 -9.54 -8.55
CA ARG A 208 -9.16 -8.48 -8.71
C ARG A 208 -8.25 -8.40 -7.49
N PHE A 209 -8.81 -8.54 -6.28
CA PHE A 209 -8.01 -8.55 -5.06
C PHE A 209 -6.97 -9.66 -5.06
N THR A 210 -7.35 -10.90 -5.37
CA THR A 210 -6.44 -12.05 -5.38
C THR A 210 -5.30 -11.84 -6.38
N GLU A 211 -5.60 -11.37 -7.59
CA GLU A 211 -4.57 -11.12 -8.61
C GLU A 211 -3.66 -9.95 -8.25
N ILE A 212 -4.22 -8.83 -7.77
CA ILE A 212 -3.41 -7.70 -7.32
C ILE A 212 -2.52 -8.09 -6.14
N ALA A 213 -3.04 -8.84 -5.16
CA ALA A 213 -2.25 -9.33 -4.03
C ALA A 213 -1.08 -10.20 -4.50
N ARG A 214 -1.33 -11.14 -5.43
CA ARG A 214 -0.28 -12.00 -6.02
C ARG A 214 0.82 -11.17 -6.69
N ILE A 215 0.45 -10.21 -7.55
CA ILE A 215 1.41 -9.35 -8.26
C ILE A 215 2.20 -8.49 -7.26
N ARG A 216 1.51 -7.91 -6.28
CA ARG A 216 2.09 -7.06 -5.24
C ARG A 216 3.10 -7.83 -4.38
N GLU A 217 2.76 -9.03 -3.93
CA GLU A 217 3.68 -9.88 -3.15
C GLU A 217 4.93 -10.26 -3.96
N ALA A 218 4.78 -10.55 -5.25
CA ALA A 218 5.90 -10.82 -6.14
C ALA A 218 6.82 -9.59 -6.26
N GLN A 219 6.24 -8.41 -6.45
CA GLN A 219 6.99 -7.16 -6.54
C GLN A 219 7.71 -6.81 -5.23
N GLN A 220 7.06 -7.01 -4.08
CA GLN A 220 7.66 -6.78 -2.77
C GLN A 220 8.81 -7.75 -2.48
N ARG A 221 8.64 -9.03 -2.81
CA ARG A 221 9.72 -10.04 -2.72
C ARG A 221 10.91 -9.64 -3.59
N HIS A 222 10.66 -9.22 -4.83
CA HIS A 222 11.72 -8.73 -5.72
C HIS A 222 12.46 -7.53 -5.12
N HIS A 223 11.72 -6.52 -4.66
CA HIS A 223 12.31 -5.32 -4.06
C HIS A 223 13.14 -5.65 -2.81
N PHE A 224 12.66 -6.57 -1.98
CA PHE A 224 13.41 -7.03 -0.79
C PHE A 224 14.72 -7.74 -1.18
N ILE A 225 14.70 -8.64 -2.17
CA ILE A 225 15.90 -9.31 -2.65
C ILE A 225 16.89 -8.31 -3.25
N GLU A 226 16.41 -7.34 -4.02
CA GLU A 226 17.23 -6.29 -4.60
C GLU A 226 17.91 -5.43 -3.53
N MET A 227 17.16 -5.03 -2.48
CA MET A 227 17.71 -4.33 -1.32
C MET A 227 18.76 -5.17 -0.60
N PHE A 228 18.48 -6.46 -0.38
CA PHE A 228 19.41 -7.36 0.29
C PHE A 228 20.72 -7.49 -0.50
N ASN A 229 20.64 -7.75 -1.81
CA ASN A 229 21.81 -7.86 -2.67
C ASN A 229 22.67 -6.59 -2.69
N LYS A 230 22.03 -5.40 -2.68
CA LYS A 230 22.74 -4.11 -2.55
C LYS A 230 23.45 -3.95 -1.21
N SER A 231 22.87 -4.49 -0.12
CA SER A 231 23.48 -4.42 1.22
C SER A 231 24.62 -5.42 1.44
N VAL A 232 24.66 -6.50 0.66
CA VAL A 232 25.70 -7.54 0.69
C VAL A 232 26.86 -7.22 -0.28
N GLU A 233 26.86 -6.03 -0.90
CA GLU A 233 28.05 -5.48 -1.57
C GLU A 233 29.29 -5.68 -0.68
N PRO A 234 30.40 -6.20 -1.23
CA PRO A 234 31.47 -6.75 -0.41
C PRO A 234 31.98 -5.68 0.54
N TYR A 235 31.90 -5.96 1.84
CA TYR A 235 32.54 -5.15 2.87
C TYR A 235 33.96 -4.79 2.36
N PRO A 236 34.36 -3.49 2.32
CA PRO A 236 35.63 -3.08 1.71
C PRO A 236 36.87 -3.78 2.28
N LEU A 237 36.74 -4.41 3.45
CA LEU A 237 37.76 -5.27 4.06
C LEU A 237 38.09 -6.53 3.25
N LEU A 238 37.17 -7.05 2.44
CA LEU A 238 37.41 -8.23 1.60
C LEU A 238 37.98 -7.85 0.23
N THR A 239 37.61 -6.69 -0.32
CA THR A 239 38.07 -6.23 -1.64
C THR A 239 39.47 -5.61 -1.61
N GLN A 240 39.96 -5.16 -0.45
CA GLN A 240 41.32 -4.60 -0.30
C GLN A 240 42.45 -5.63 -0.37
N MET A 241 42.15 -6.93 -0.45
CA MET A 241 43.18 -7.98 -0.47
C MET A 241 43.44 -8.61 -1.84
N GLU A 242 42.68 -8.25 -2.86
CA GLU A 242 42.87 -8.70 -4.24
C GLU A 242 43.46 -7.58 -5.12
N GLY A 243 44.70 -7.17 -4.79
CA GLY A 243 45.48 -6.26 -5.62
C GLY A 243 46.98 -6.60 -5.55
N PRO A 244 47.78 -6.24 -6.58
CA PRO A 244 49.23 -6.51 -6.62
C PRO A 244 50.01 -5.82 -5.49
N ASP A 245 49.35 -4.97 -4.71
CA ASP A 245 49.91 -4.11 -3.68
C ASP A 245 49.86 -4.71 -2.27
N LYS A 246 49.92 -6.05 -2.16
CA LYS A 246 50.03 -6.78 -0.87
C LYS A 246 51.12 -6.22 0.05
N ALA A 247 52.21 -5.71 -0.54
CA ALA A 247 53.35 -5.18 0.20
C ALA A 247 53.14 -3.76 0.74
N SER A 248 52.26 -2.94 0.15
CA SER A 248 52.08 -1.54 0.51
C SER A 248 51.05 -1.35 1.64
N ALA A 249 50.02 -2.20 1.70
CA ALA A 249 49.05 -2.22 2.81
C ALA A 249 49.68 -2.72 4.12
N LEU A 250 50.44 -3.83 4.06
CA LEU A 250 51.20 -4.34 5.22
C LEU A 250 52.24 -3.34 5.75
N ARG A 251 52.84 -2.52 4.87
CA ARG A 251 53.76 -1.45 5.29
C ARG A 251 53.06 -0.34 6.09
N ARG A 252 51.83 0.05 5.73
CA ARG A 252 51.08 1.09 6.44
C ARG A 252 50.64 0.64 7.84
N ASP A 253 50.21 -0.60 8.00
CA ASP A 253 49.84 -1.15 9.32
C ASP A 253 51.07 -1.36 10.22
N ALA A 254 52.21 -1.73 9.62
CA ALA A 254 53.49 -1.79 10.30
C ALA A 254 54.00 -0.38 10.70
N GLU A 255 53.82 0.63 9.85
CA GLU A 255 54.12 2.03 10.15
C GLU A 255 53.22 2.62 11.24
N PHE A 256 51.93 2.24 11.29
CA PHE A 256 51.03 2.65 12.36
C PHE A 256 51.43 2.02 13.71
N SER A 257 51.78 0.73 13.70
CA SER A 257 52.24 0.01 14.90
C SER A 257 53.61 0.48 15.40
N SER A 258 54.48 0.97 14.52
CA SER A 258 55.82 1.46 14.87
C SER A 258 55.85 2.91 15.36
N ARG A 259 54.78 3.69 15.16
CA ARG A 259 54.66 5.07 15.70
C ARG A 259 54.36 5.12 17.20
N HIS A 260 53.93 4.03 17.82
CA HIS A 260 53.44 4.02 19.21
C HIS A 260 54.10 2.99 20.15
N ALA A 261 55.12 2.26 19.69
CA ALA A 261 55.87 1.34 20.54
C ALA A 261 57.37 1.65 20.48
N THR A 262 57.87 2.41 21.46
CA THR A 262 59.30 2.33 21.79
C THR A 262 59.55 0.94 22.36
N LEU A 263 59.97 0.01 21.50
CA LEU A 263 60.35 -1.33 21.94
C LEU A 263 61.47 -1.21 22.97
N PRO A 264 61.42 -1.97 24.08
CA PRO A 264 62.48 -1.95 25.07
C PRO A 264 63.81 -2.35 24.43
N GLU A 265 64.89 -1.66 24.79
CA GLU A 265 66.22 -1.96 24.27
C GLU A 265 66.75 -3.29 24.84
N CYS A 266 67.58 -3.98 24.07
CA CYS A 266 68.21 -5.22 24.48
C CYS A 266 69.42 -4.96 25.39
N ASP A 267 69.39 -5.44 26.65
CA ASP A 267 70.54 -5.47 27.58
C ASP A 267 71.18 -6.87 27.68
N CYS A 268 71.37 -7.57 26.56
CA CYS A 268 72.10 -8.84 26.55
C CYS A 268 73.59 -8.59 26.84
N ARG A 269 74.14 -9.21 27.90
CA ARG A 269 75.55 -9.10 28.27
C ARG A 269 76.30 -10.41 28.08
N ILE A 270 77.56 -10.31 27.67
CA ILE A 270 78.48 -11.43 27.56
C ILE A 270 79.19 -11.58 28.90
N HIS A 271 79.00 -12.72 29.55
CA HIS A 271 79.69 -13.11 30.77
C HIS A 271 80.82 -14.09 30.43
N LYS A 272 81.88 -14.10 31.23
CA LYS A 272 82.91 -15.13 31.21
C LYS A 272 82.72 -15.99 32.45
N ASP A 273 82.77 -17.30 32.29
CA ASP A 273 82.82 -18.22 33.42
C ASP A 273 84.26 -18.36 33.96
N GLU A 274 84.40 -19.09 35.07
CA GLU A 274 85.68 -19.34 35.75
C GLU A 274 86.69 -20.12 34.90
N SER A 275 86.23 -20.78 33.83
CA SER A 275 87.06 -21.49 32.84
C SER A 275 87.48 -20.61 31.65
N GLY A 276 87.07 -19.34 31.63
CA GLY A 276 87.34 -18.40 30.55
C GLY A 276 86.41 -18.51 29.35
N ALA A 277 85.41 -19.40 29.39
CA ALA A 277 84.43 -19.55 28.32
C ALA A 277 83.40 -18.41 28.38
N ARG A 278 83.05 -17.86 27.21
CA ARG A 278 82.09 -16.76 27.10
C ARG A 278 80.69 -17.33 26.93
N PHE A 279 79.75 -16.91 27.76
CA PHE A 279 78.33 -17.21 27.60
C PHE A 279 77.50 -15.92 27.58
N MET A 280 76.39 -15.93 26.83
CA MET A 280 75.51 -14.77 26.68
C MET A 280 74.30 -14.91 27.59
N ALA A 281 74.14 -13.99 28.54
CA ALA A 281 72.91 -13.90 29.33
C ALA A 281 71.84 -13.20 28.48
N ARG A 282 70.87 -13.97 27.97
CA ARG A 282 69.76 -13.43 27.18
C ARG A 282 68.78 -12.65 28.05
N CYS A 283 68.44 -11.43 27.63
CA CYS A 283 67.41 -10.61 28.26
C CYS A 283 65.99 -11.19 28.03
N GLN A 284 64.99 -10.66 28.73
CA GLN A 284 63.58 -11.07 28.62
C GLN A 284 63.06 -11.00 27.17
N ILE A 285 63.50 -10.00 26.39
CA ILE A 285 63.11 -9.82 24.98
C ILE A 285 63.54 -11.04 24.16
N HIS A 286 64.80 -11.48 24.27
CA HIS A 286 65.31 -12.62 23.52
C HIS A 286 64.76 -13.97 24.02
N LYS A 287 64.22 -14.02 25.24
CA LYS A 287 63.53 -15.20 25.77
C LYS A 287 62.09 -15.29 25.23
N LEU A 288 61.39 -14.16 25.11
CA LEU A 288 59.97 -14.12 24.74
C LEU A 288 59.72 -13.90 23.23
N ALA A 289 60.59 -13.16 22.55
CA ALA A 289 60.41 -12.81 21.14
C ALA A 289 60.23 -14.02 20.20
N PRO A 290 60.96 -15.15 20.34
CA PRO A 290 60.72 -16.32 19.50
C PRO A 290 59.31 -16.90 19.67
N THR A 291 58.79 -16.90 20.90
CA THR A 291 57.44 -17.39 21.22
C THR A 291 56.39 -16.44 20.66
N ILE A 292 56.53 -15.13 20.87
CA ILE A 292 55.62 -14.12 20.33
C ILE A 292 55.61 -14.15 18.80
N LEU A 293 56.77 -14.29 18.14
CA LEU A 293 56.86 -14.42 16.68
C LEU A 293 56.18 -15.69 16.17
N LYS A 294 56.30 -16.80 16.92
CA LYS A 294 55.63 -18.05 16.58
C LYS A 294 54.10 -17.93 16.71
N GLU A 295 53.63 -17.40 17.84
CA GLU A 295 52.19 -17.23 18.11
C GLU A 295 51.54 -16.19 17.18
N SER A 296 52.19 -15.06 16.94
CA SER A 296 51.70 -14.05 15.99
C SER A 296 51.61 -14.60 14.56
N ARG A 297 52.57 -15.43 14.13
CA ARG A 297 52.47 -16.12 12.84
C ARG A 297 51.26 -17.05 12.79
N THR A 298 51.04 -17.86 13.84
CA THR A 298 49.88 -18.76 13.87
C THR A 298 48.55 -18.01 13.89
N LEU A 299 48.44 -16.90 14.61
CA LEU A 299 47.24 -16.06 14.62
C LEU A 299 47.01 -15.39 13.26
N PHE A 300 48.08 -14.97 12.59
CA PHE A 300 47.99 -14.39 11.25
C PHE A 300 47.53 -15.41 10.20
N GLU A 301 48.03 -16.65 10.28
CA GLU A 301 47.58 -17.77 9.46
C GLU A 301 46.11 -18.11 9.71
N GLN A 302 45.69 -18.18 10.98
CA GLN A 302 44.28 -18.40 11.36
C GLN A 302 43.36 -17.27 10.87
N ARG A 303 43.79 -16.01 10.98
CA ARG A 303 43.04 -14.85 10.46
C ARG A 303 42.82 -14.98 8.96
N ASN A 304 43.86 -15.30 8.21
CA ASN A 304 43.76 -15.42 6.75
C ASN A 304 42.90 -16.62 6.34
N GLU A 305 42.98 -17.73 7.05
CA GLU A 305 42.10 -18.88 6.84
C GLU A 305 40.63 -18.51 7.08
N LEU A 306 40.31 -17.78 8.16
CA LEU A 306 38.95 -17.30 8.43
C LEU A 306 38.45 -16.34 7.36
N LEU A 307 39.31 -15.43 6.89
CA LEU A 307 38.97 -14.50 5.81
C LEU A 307 38.68 -15.24 4.50
N ASN A 308 39.46 -16.27 4.16
CA ASN A 308 39.21 -17.12 2.99
C ASN A 308 37.91 -17.90 3.12
N ARG A 309 37.58 -18.41 4.32
CA ARG A 309 36.31 -19.09 4.58
C ARG A 309 35.12 -18.14 4.45
N LEU A 310 35.22 -16.92 4.98
CA LEU A 310 34.20 -15.90 4.83
C LEU A 310 33.99 -15.49 3.37
N ALA A 311 35.06 -15.29 2.61
CA ALA A 311 34.97 -15.01 1.17
C ALA A 311 34.31 -16.16 0.41
N SER A 312 34.65 -17.41 0.74
CA SER A 312 34.05 -18.60 0.13
C SER A 312 32.57 -18.75 0.47
N LEU A 313 32.18 -18.50 1.72
CA LEU A 313 30.78 -18.49 2.17
C LEU A 313 29.99 -17.40 1.46
N ASN A 314 30.52 -16.17 1.40
CA ASN A 314 29.88 -15.07 0.68
C ASN A 314 29.69 -15.41 -0.80
N LYS A 315 30.68 -16.03 -1.44
CA LYS A 315 30.57 -16.45 -2.85
C LYS A 315 29.54 -17.56 -3.05
N ALA A 316 29.47 -18.53 -2.14
CA ALA A 316 28.48 -19.60 -2.16
C ALA A 316 27.06 -19.04 -2.00
N ILE A 317 26.84 -18.19 -0.99
CA ILE A 317 25.56 -17.51 -0.75
C ILE A 317 25.16 -16.65 -1.95
N ALA A 318 26.10 -15.90 -2.53
CA ALA A 318 25.83 -15.07 -3.71
C ALA A 318 25.60 -15.87 -5.01
N ALA A 319 26.06 -17.13 -5.08
CA ALA A 319 25.76 -18.03 -6.19
C ALA A 319 24.37 -18.66 -6.02
N GLU A 320 24.08 -19.19 -4.82
CA GLU A 320 22.78 -19.76 -4.46
C GLU A 320 21.66 -18.72 -4.59
N ASN A 321 21.88 -17.48 -4.12
CA ASN A 321 20.93 -16.39 -4.30
C ASN A 321 20.74 -15.98 -5.77
N ARG A 322 21.76 -16.13 -6.63
CA ARG A 322 21.63 -15.84 -8.06
C ARG A 322 20.79 -16.88 -8.78
N GLU A 323 20.98 -18.16 -8.44
CA GLU A 323 20.15 -19.24 -8.98
C GLU A 323 18.68 -19.08 -8.57
N VAL A 324 18.42 -18.71 -7.30
CA VAL A 324 17.05 -18.41 -6.83
C VAL A 324 16.42 -17.22 -7.58
N VAL A 325 17.22 -16.20 -7.92
CA VAL A 325 16.73 -15.03 -8.68
C VAL A 325 16.49 -15.36 -10.15
N ASP A 326 17.32 -16.20 -10.77
CA ASP A 326 17.19 -16.57 -12.19
C ASP A 326 16.05 -17.58 -12.42
N GLU A 327 15.78 -18.45 -11.44
CA GLU A 327 14.57 -19.30 -11.43
C GLU A 327 13.28 -18.49 -11.23
N MET A 328 13.38 -17.36 -10.52
CA MET A 328 12.27 -16.42 -10.32
C MET A 328 12.31 -15.34 -11.40
N GLN A 329 12.02 -15.72 -12.66
CA GLN A 329 11.67 -14.76 -13.73
C GLN A 329 10.38 -14.01 -13.34
N ILE A 330 10.49 -13.03 -12.44
CA ILE A 330 9.39 -12.20 -12.01
C ILE A 330 9.13 -11.20 -13.13
N ALA A 331 8.07 -11.46 -13.88
CA ALA A 331 7.55 -10.51 -14.85
C ALA A 331 7.25 -9.18 -14.14
N SER A 332 7.62 -8.04 -14.75
CA SER A 332 7.34 -6.73 -14.14
C SER A 332 5.83 -6.54 -13.96
N VAL A 333 5.45 -5.73 -12.98
CA VAL A 333 4.04 -5.39 -12.67
C VAL A 333 3.26 -5.05 -13.95
N GLU A 334 3.83 -4.21 -14.81
CA GLU A 334 3.21 -3.78 -16.06
C GLU A 334 2.97 -4.94 -17.02
N SER A 335 3.92 -5.87 -17.11
CA SER A 335 3.81 -7.04 -17.99
C SER A 335 2.76 -8.04 -17.51
N GLU A 336 2.64 -8.23 -16.19
CA GLU A 336 1.58 -9.05 -15.59
C GLU A 336 0.21 -8.41 -15.83
N LEU A 337 0.07 -7.10 -15.57
CA LEU A 337 -1.18 -6.36 -15.81
C LEU A 337 -1.54 -6.31 -17.30
N ASN A 338 -0.57 -6.26 -18.22
CA ASN A 338 -0.85 -6.34 -19.67
C ASN A 338 -1.47 -7.67 -20.10
N ARG A 339 -1.12 -8.76 -19.39
CA ARG A 339 -1.59 -10.12 -19.68
C ARG A 339 -2.88 -10.45 -18.93
N ALA A 340 -3.25 -9.66 -17.92
CA ALA A 340 -4.47 -9.83 -17.16
C ALA A 340 -5.72 -9.75 -18.05
N SER A 341 -6.51 -10.82 -18.05
CA SER A 341 -7.80 -10.87 -18.75
C SER A 341 -8.92 -10.14 -18.02
N TRP A 342 -8.76 -9.91 -16.71
CA TRP A 342 -9.76 -9.30 -15.83
C TRP A 342 -9.73 -7.75 -15.86
N ILE A 343 -8.74 -7.15 -16.52
CA ILE A 343 -8.67 -5.70 -16.76
C ILE A 343 -9.44 -5.37 -18.04
N ARG A 344 -10.38 -4.43 -17.95
CA ARG A 344 -11.13 -3.96 -19.11
C ARG A 344 -10.21 -3.24 -20.08
N ARG A 345 -10.30 -3.60 -21.35
CA ARG A 345 -9.55 -2.92 -22.41
C ARG A 345 -10.41 -1.83 -23.02
N ALA A 346 -9.81 -0.66 -23.26
CA ALA A 346 -10.42 0.36 -24.08
C ALA A 346 -10.69 -0.25 -25.47
N SER A 347 -11.96 -0.48 -25.80
CA SER A 347 -12.33 -0.89 -27.14
C SER A 347 -12.09 0.29 -28.08
N SER A 348 -11.43 0.06 -29.21
CA SER A 348 -11.17 1.08 -30.25
C SER A 348 -12.43 1.72 -30.86
N LYS A 349 -13.61 1.38 -30.33
CA LYS A 349 -14.92 1.89 -30.74
C LYS A 349 -15.54 2.92 -29.79
N CYS A 350 -14.97 3.17 -28.61
CA CYS A 350 -15.53 4.12 -27.62
C CYS A 350 -14.83 5.49 -27.58
N ALA A 351 -14.12 5.89 -28.63
CA ALA A 351 -13.52 7.24 -28.70
C ALA A 351 -14.51 8.34 -29.11
N VAL A 352 -15.80 8.02 -29.28
CA VAL A 352 -16.85 8.99 -29.62
C VAL A 352 -18.15 8.57 -28.96
N LEU A 353 -18.41 9.01 -27.73
CA LEU A 353 -19.75 9.25 -27.20
C LEU A 353 -19.69 10.42 -26.21
#